data_AF-A0A969EI84-F1
#
_entry.id   AF-A0A969EI84-F1
#
_cell.length_a   1.000
_cell.length_b   1.000
_cell.length_c   1.000
_cell.angle_alpha   90.00
_cell.angle_beta   90.00
_cell.angle_gamma   90.00
#
_symmetry.space_group_name_H-M   'P 1'
#
loop_
_entity.id
_entity.type
_entity.pdbx_description
1 polymer ?
#
loop_
_entity_poly.entity_id
_entity_poly.type
_entity_poly.pdbx_seq_one_letter_code
_entity_poly.pdbx_strand_id
1 'polypeptide(L)'
;MSNGKSFAPDDVCIHGNEAFDRKLQPFESYYFHSSGKVEVDVPVGQMTLSASHGFEHEIITLNKNIESPETIDLVLESIDPPADWGTWVNADLHVHMNYGGHYRNTPERLSAMAKSEDLDVVYNLVVNKEQRIPDIDYFSSKPDNASDDEVLIVHGQEYHTSYWGHLGLIGLTNYFLPGYTFYSKTAMASAFPSNAVIADMTHDQKGLVGYVHPFDTELDLTKPTGYSLPVDVALGKVDYYEAMGYSDHHITTKVWYRFMNCGFRLTPVGGTDAMPNFASLRGPVGLTRAFIKIDERDKTSLQEKLLSAIKKEEHSPAMVLFWD
;
A
#
# COMPACT_ATOMS: atom_id res chain seq x y z
N MET A 1 2.92 11.94 -23.05
CA MET A 1 2.08 11.20 -24.03
C MET A 1 1.89 12.00 -25.32
N SER A 2 1.72 11.32 -26.45
CA SER A 2 1.30 11.92 -27.74
C SER A 2 0.53 10.90 -28.59
N ASN A 3 -0.61 11.31 -29.17
CA ASN A 3 -1.46 10.47 -30.00
C ASN A 3 -1.78 9.09 -29.40
N GLY A 4 -2.04 9.04 -28.09
CA GLY A 4 -2.35 7.81 -27.35
C GLY A 4 -1.15 6.89 -27.07
N LYS A 5 0.08 7.38 -27.28
CA LYS A 5 1.32 6.67 -26.93
C LYS A 5 2.03 7.34 -25.74
N SER A 6 2.58 6.52 -24.86
CA SER A 6 3.42 6.93 -23.74
C SER A 6 4.90 6.74 -24.09
N PHE A 7 5.75 7.55 -23.47
CA PHE A 7 7.19 7.57 -23.68
C PHE A 7 7.87 7.64 -22.31
N ALA A 8 9.00 6.97 -22.17
CA ALA A 8 9.80 6.91 -20.95
C ALA A 8 11.29 6.78 -21.33
N PRO A 9 12.22 7.06 -20.41
CA PRO A 9 13.63 6.76 -20.60
C PRO A 9 13.88 5.27 -20.90
N ASP A 10 14.97 4.96 -21.59
CA ASP A 10 15.33 3.59 -21.96
C ASP A 10 15.78 2.72 -20.77
N ASP A 11 16.13 3.34 -19.64
CA ASP A 11 16.76 2.70 -18.49
C ASP A 11 15.85 2.61 -17.24
N VAL A 12 14.57 2.95 -17.38
CA VAL A 12 13.60 2.89 -16.26
C VAL A 12 12.63 1.72 -16.38
N CYS A 13 12.09 1.30 -15.22
CA CYS A 13 10.95 0.40 -15.19
C CYS A 13 9.68 1.19 -15.52
N ILE A 14 8.93 0.72 -16.52
CA ILE A 14 7.64 1.30 -16.91
C ILE A 14 6.55 0.43 -16.32
N HIS A 15 5.58 1.07 -15.69
CA HIS A 15 4.39 0.42 -15.14
C HIS A 15 3.19 0.75 -16.03
N GLY A 16 2.46 -0.28 -16.45
CA GLY A 16 1.20 -0.17 -17.18
C GLY A 16 0.02 -0.61 -16.34
N ASN A 17 -1.17 -0.09 -16.62
CA ASN A 17 -2.41 -0.44 -15.93
C ASN A 17 -2.89 -1.84 -16.33
N GLU A 18 -2.82 -2.81 -15.41
CA GLU A 18 -3.24 -4.20 -15.66
C GLU A 18 -4.73 -4.30 -16.04
N ALA A 19 -5.57 -3.43 -15.49
CA ALA A 19 -7.02 -3.44 -15.70
C ALA A 19 -7.46 -2.61 -16.92
N PHE A 20 -6.56 -2.35 -17.88
CA PHE A 20 -6.89 -1.58 -19.06
C PHE A 20 -7.97 -2.24 -19.93
N ASP A 21 -9.17 -1.65 -19.93
CA ASP A 21 -10.24 -1.95 -20.89
C ASP A 21 -10.41 -0.77 -21.87
N ARG A 22 -10.16 -1.04 -23.16
CA ARG A 22 -10.36 -0.08 -24.28
C ARG A 22 -11.79 0.45 -24.39
N LYS A 23 -12.77 -0.24 -23.80
CA LYS A 23 -14.17 0.21 -23.75
C LYS A 23 -14.40 1.27 -22.67
N LEU A 24 -13.58 1.28 -21.63
CA LEU A 24 -13.68 2.21 -20.49
C LEU A 24 -12.77 3.42 -20.67
N GLN A 25 -11.60 3.23 -21.29
CA GLN A 25 -10.63 4.31 -21.54
C GLN A 25 -9.90 4.14 -22.89
N PRO A 26 -9.56 5.23 -23.59
CA PRO A 26 -9.04 5.15 -24.96
C PRO A 26 -7.57 4.71 -25.05
N PHE A 27 -6.80 4.78 -23.96
CA PHE A 27 -5.39 4.38 -23.90
C PHE A 27 -5.07 3.76 -22.54
N GLU A 28 -3.99 2.97 -22.49
CA GLU A 28 -3.44 2.44 -21.26
C GLU A 28 -2.58 3.50 -20.58
N SER A 29 -2.84 3.78 -19.31
CA SER A 29 -1.99 4.68 -18.52
C SER A 29 -0.66 4.00 -18.23
N TYR A 30 0.43 4.71 -18.51
CA TYR A 30 1.80 4.29 -18.18
C TYR A 30 2.48 5.37 -17.33
N TYR A 31 3.29 4.94 -16.38
CA TYR A 31 4.15 5.82 -15.57
C TYR A 31 5.49 5.16 -15.27
N PHE A 32 6.44 5.98 -14.82
CA PHE A 32 7.74 5.55 -14.31
C PHE A 32 8.13 6.50 -13.17
N HIS A 33 8.98 6.02 -12.26
CA HIS A 33 9.50 6.82 -11.15
C HIS A 33 10.86 7.44 -11.53
N SER A 34 11.20 8.57 -10.91
CA SER A 34 12.47 9.28 -11.12
C SER A 34 12.91 10.02 -9.86
N SER A 35 14.21 10.28 -9.75
CA SER A 35 14.82 11.18 -8.76
C SER A 35 14.73 12.67 -9.14
N GLY A 36 13.98 13.04 -10.18
CA GLY A 36 13.65 14.43 -10.54
C GLY A 36 14.29 14.93 -11.84
N LYS A 37 15.25 14.20 -12.44
CA LYS A 37 15.81 14.53 -13.76
C LYS A 37 15.80 13.29 -14.65
N VAL A 38 15.22 13.43 -15.84
CA VAL A 38 15.18 12.37 -16.86
C VAL A 38 15.40 12.92 -18.26
N GLU A 39 15.90 12.07 -19.14
CA GLU A 39 15.96 12.32 -20.58
C GLU A 39 15.01 11.33 -21.26
N VAL A 40 14.13 11.84 -22.13
CA VAL A 40 13.09 11.04 -22.80
C VAL A 40 13.10 11.38 -24.28
N ASP A 41 13.29 10.36 -25.12
CA ASP A 41 13.13 10.50 -26.56
C ASP A 41 11.64 10.51 -26.94
N VAL A 42 11.22 11.58 -27.61
CA VAL A 42 9.83 11.80 -28.03
C VAL A 42 9.79 12.24 -29.50
N PRO A 43 8.71 11.93 -30.24
CA PRO A 43 8.53 12.43 -31.59
C PRO A 43 8.33 13.95 -31.60
N VAL A 44 8.75 14.60 -32.69
CA VAL A 44 8.38 16.00 -32.96
C VAL A 44 6.85 16.12 -33.02
N GLY A 45 6.30 17.10 -32.30
CA GLY A 45 4.87 17.39 -32.27
C GLY A 45 4.31 17.68 -30.88
N GLN A 46 2.99 17.65 -30.78
CA GLN A 46 2.26 17.95 -29.55
C GLN A 46 2.45 16.83 -28.51
N MET A 47 2.87 17.23 -27.31
CA MET A 47 3.09 16.37 -26.15
C MET A 47 2.27 16.87 -24.96
N THR A 48 1.74 15.92 -24.18
CA THR A 48 1.24 16.16 -22.82
C THR A 48 2.22 15.56 -21.83
N LEU A 49 2.75 16.38 -20.93
CA LEU A 49 3.67 16.00 -19.87
C LEU A 49 2.91 16.09 -18.55
N SER A 50 2.98 15.06 -17.72
CA SER A 50 2.35 15.05 -16.39
C SER A 50 3.36 14.56 -15.36
N ALA A 51 3.37 15.20 -14.19
CA ALA A 51 4.24 14.86 -13.07
C ALA A 51 3.51 15.07 -11.74
N SER A 52 3.78 14.19 -10.77
CA SER A 52 3.24 14.19 -9.40
C SER A 52 4.33 13.78 -8.42
N HIS A 53 4.18 14.17 -7.15
CA HIS A 53 5.09 13.82 -6.07
C HIS A 53 4.30 13.70 -4.74
N GLY A 54 3.67 12.54 -4.55
CA GLY A 54 2.78 12.27 -3.42
C GLY A 54 1.58 13.22 -3.30
N PHE A 55 1.11 13.43 -2.07
CA PHE A 55 -0.07 14.25 -1.76
C PHE A 55 0.27 15.64 -1.20
N GLU A 56 1.52 15.87 -0.81
CA GLU A 56 2.00 17.14 -0.27
C GLU A 56 2.51 18.07 -1.40
N HIS A 57 2.18 17.77 -2.66
CA HIS A 57 2.53 18.55 -3.84
C HIS A 57 1.41 18.56 -4.89
N GLU A 58 1.31 19.64 -5.66
CA GLU A 58 0.39 19.73 -6.80
C GLU A 58 0.80 18.80 -7.94
N ILE A 59 -0.20 18.27 -8.65
CA ILE A 59 0.01 17.55 -9.91
C ILE A 59 0.08 18.57 -11.05
N ILE A 60 1.17 18.53 -11.83
CA ILE A 60 1.29 19.34 -13.03
C ILE A 60 0.92 18.54 -14.27
N THR A 61 0.16 19.17 -15.17
CA THR A 61 -0.01 18.72 -16.56
C THR A 61 0.26 19.88 -17.52
N LEU A 62 1.23 19.69 -18.40
CA LEU A 62 1.68 20.67 -19.39
C LEU A 62 1.48 20.14 -20.81
N ASN A 63 0.85 20.94 -21.66
CA ASN A 63 0.79 20.68 -23.10
C ASN A 63 1.84 21.52 -23.83
N LYS A 64 2.72 20.87 -24.59
CA LYS A 64 3.86 21.51 -25.26
C LYS A 64 4.07 20.92 -26.65
N ASN A 65 4.34 21.77 -27.65
CA ASN A 65 4.79 21.32 -28.96
C ASN A 65 6.32 21.23 -28.98
N ILE A 66 6.86 20.03 -29.20
CA ILE A 66 8.31 19.76 -29.23
C ILE A 66 8.80 19.78 -30.68
N GLU A 67 9.75 20.65 -31.00
CA GLU A 67 10.32 20.79 -32.36
C GLU A 67 11.79 20.38 -32.45
N SER A 68 12.51 20.49 -31.34
CA SER A 68 13.92 20.14 -31.17
C SER A 68 14.19 19.76 -29.71
N PRO A 69 15.35 19.15 -29.38
CA PRO A 69 15.71 18.89 -27.99
C PRO A 69 15.64 20.18 -27.14
N GLU A 70 14.94 20.12 -26.01
CA GLU A 70 14.81 21.21 -25.06
C GLU A 70 14.72 20.67 -23.63
N THR A 71 15.09 21.50 -22.65
CA THR A 71 14.89 21.20 -21.23
C THR A 71 13.59 21.85 -20.78
N ILE A 72 12.74 21.08 -20.10
CA ILE A 72 11.45 21.52 -19.57
C ILE A 72 11.48 21.31 -18.06
N ASP A 73 11.34 22.39 -17.31
CA ASP A 73 11.23 22.34 -15.86
C ASP A 73 9.75 22.17 -15.46
N LEU A 74 9.45 21.12 -14.71
CA LEU A 74 8.15 20.89 -14.09
C LEU A 74 8.30 21.15 -12.59
N VAL A 75 7.80 22.28 -12.10
CA VAL A 75 7.92 22.70 -10.71
C VAL A 75 6.63 22.39 -9.96
N LEU A 76 6.65 21.37 -9.10
CA LEU A 76 5.49 20.99 -8.31
C LEU A 76 5.45 21.84 -7.04
N GLU A 77 4.43 22.68 -6.91
CA GLU A 77 4.23 23.51 -5.72
C GLU A 77 3.83 22.64 -4.54
N SER A 78 4.36 22.94 -3.35
CA SER A 78 4.04 22.20 -2.12
C SER A 78 2.65 22.57 -1.60
N ILE A 79 1.94 21.56 -1.10
CA ILE A 79 0.64 21.66 -0.45
C ILE A 79 0.85 21.38 1.04
N ASP A 80 1.11 22.44 1.81
CA ASP A 80 1.27 22.32 3.25
C ASP A 80 -0.08 22.19 3.97
N PRO A 81 -0.30 21.16 4.81
CA PRO A 81 -1.45 21.15 5.70
C PRO A 81 -1.34 22.31 6.72
N PRO A 82 -2.47 22.83 7.22
CA PRO A 82 -2.46 23.85 8.27
C PRO A 82 -1.61 23.42 9.48
N ALA A 83 -0.71 24.29 9.94
CA ALA A 83 0.24 23.96 11.01
C ALA A 83 -0.42 23.53 12.33
N ASP A 84 -1.65 23.97 12.59
CA ASP A 84 -2.44 23.60 13.77
C ASP A 84 -3.01 22.17 13.71
N TRP A 85 -2.94 21.50 12.55
CA TRP A 85 -3.34 20.09 12.42
C TRP A 85 -2.31 19.14 13.04
N GLY A 86 -1.11 19.65 13.35
CA GLY A 86 0.00 18.92 13.97
C GLY A 86 0.88 18.22 12.94
N THR A 87 1.73 17.31 13.43
CA THR A 87 2.71 16.61 12.61
C THR A 87 2.19 15.25 12.18
N TRP A 88 2.31 14.96 10.89
CA TRP A 88 1.81 13.74 10.27
C TRP A 88 2.96 12.99 9.60
N VAL A 89 2.87 11.66 9.63
CA VAL A 89 3.71 10.75 8.86
C VAL A 89 2.83 9.96 7.94
N ASN A 90 3.24 9.84 6.68
CA ASN A 90 2.45 9.17 5.67
C ASN A 90 3.04 7.79 5.33
N ALA A 91 2.20 6.76 5.38
CA ALA A 91 2.64 5.37 5.29
C ALA A 91 1.75 4.55 4.36
N ASP A 92 2.39 3.80 3.46
CA ASP A 92 1.74 2.68 2.78
C ASP A 92 1.95 1.42 3.61
N LEU A 93 0.89 0.95 4.26
CA LEU A 93 0.96 -0.16 5.20
C LEU A 93 0.86 -1.54 4.51
N HIS A 94 0.69 -1.59 3.19
CA HIS A 94 0.51 -2.83 2.46
C HIS A 94 1.05 -2.77 1.03
N VAL A 95 2.27 -3.28 0.84
CA VAL A 95 2.88 -3.49 -0.49
C VAL A 95 3.44 -4.90 -0.57
N HIS A 96 3.52 -5.46 -1.77
CA HIS A 96 4.29 -6.66 -2.07
C HIS A 96 5.43 -6.34 -3.04
N MET A 97 6.61 -6.06 -2.50
CA MET A 97 7.80 -5.71 -3.28
C MET A 97 8.06 -6.73 -4.39
N ASN A 98 8.00 -8.03 -4.07
CA ASN A 98 7.96 -9.10 -5.05
C ASN A 98 6.76 -10.01 -4.86
N TYR A 99 5.96 -10.16 -5.92
CA TYR A 99 4.82 -11.07 -5.96
C TYR A 99 4.86 -11.99 -7.20
N GLY A 100 3.94 -11.81 -8.15
CA GLY A 100 3.84 -12.58 -9.40
C GLY A 100 4.67 -12.03 -10.57
N GLY A 101 5.48 -11.00 -10.33
CA GLY A 101 6.23 -10.26 -11.34
C GLY A 101 7.21 -11.03 -12.22
N HIS A 102 7.35 -10.59 -13.47
CA HIS A 102 8.40 -11.06 -14.37
C HIS A 102 9.79 -10.56 -13.98
N TYR A 103 9.86 -9.39 -13.33
CA TYR A 103 11.09 -8.81 -12.84
C TYR A 103 11.20 -8.97 -11.33
N ARG A 104 12.43 -8.94 -10.81
CA ARG A 104 12.69 -8.88 -9.37
C ARG A 104 12.91 -7.43 -8.96
N ASN A 105 12.20 -7.02 -7.92
CA ASN A 105 12.41 -5.77 -7.22
C ASN A 105 13.33 -5.98 -6.00
N THR A 106 13.91 -4.89 -5.49
CA THR A 106 14.80 -4.89 -4.32
C THR A 106 14.41 -3.80 -3.34
N PRO A 107 14.82 -3.89 -2.07
CA PRO A 107 14.53 -2.84 -1.09
C PRO A 107 15.00 -1.45 -1.53
N GLU A 108 16.14 -1.34 -2.21
CA GLU A 108 16.68 -0.07 -2.73
C GLU A 108 15.78 0.53 -3.81
N ARG A 109 15.22 -0.31 -4.69
CA ARG A 109 14.28 0.13 -5.72
C ARG A 109 12.93 0.50 -5.12
N LEU A 110 12.44 -0.25 -4.11
CA LEU A 110 11.24 0.12 -3.37
C LEU A 110 11.41 1.46 -2.66
N SER A 111 12.57 1.68 -2.02
CA SER A 111 12.94 2.96 -1.41
C SER A 111 12.94 4.09 -2.43
N ALA A 112 13.54 3.89 -3.61
CA ALA A 112 13.52 4.89 -4.69
C ALA A 112 12.09 5.23 -5.17
N MET A 113 11.21 4.23 -5.32
CA MET A 113 9.80 4.46 -5.68
C MET A 113 9.08 5.24 -4.57
N ALA A 114 9.28 4.84 -3.31
CA ALA A 114 8.67 5.49 -2.16
C ALA A 114 9.09 6.97 -2.04
N LYS A 115 10.36 7.28 -2.33
CA LYS A 115 10.84 8.67 -2.43
C LYS A 115 10.14 9.43 -3.54
N SER A 116 10.04 8.86 -4.74
CA SER A 116 9.33 9.51 -5.85
C SER A 116 7.86 9.80 -5.51
N GLU A 117 7.24 8.94 -4.70
CA GLU A 117 5.84 9.05 -4.27
C GLU A 117 5.67 9.79 -2.92
N ASP A 118 6.73 10.40 -2.39
CA ASP A 118 6.76 11.18 -1.14
C ASP A 118 6.19 10.43 0.08
N LEU A 119 6.60 9.17 0.25
CA LEU A 119 6.22 8.33 1.39
C LEU A 119 7.22 8.45 2.53
N ASP A 120 6.76 8.50 3.79
CA ASP A 120 7.67 8.42 4.93
C ASP A 120 8.02 6.98 5.31
N VAL A 121 7.08 6.06 5.14
CA VAL A 121 7.18 4.66 5.56
C VAL A 121 6.49 3.74 4.55
N VAL A 122 7.12 2.61 4.21
CA VAL A 122 6.49 1.55 3.41
C VAL A 122 6.64 0.22 4.11
N TYR A 123 5.52 -0.48 4.30
CA TYR A 123 5.48 -1.87 4.72
C TYR A 123 5.44 -2.80 3.51
N ASN A 124 6.54 -3.51 3.27
CA ASN A 124 6.52 -4.70 2.42
C ASN A 124 5.95 -5.87 3.24
N LEU A 125 4.69 -6.21 3.01
CA LEU A 125 4.07 -7.39 3.61
C LEU A 125 4.52 -8.63 2.85
N VAL A 126 5.43 -9.37 3.45
CA VAL A 126 5.94 -10.62 2.87
C VAL A 126 4.81 -11.64 2.83
N VAL A 127 4.61 -12.26 1.68
CA VAL A 127 3.46 -13.12 1.40
C VAL A 127 3.86 -14.35 0.61
N ASN A 128 3.11 -15.45 0.75
CA ASN A 128 3.24 -16.59 -0.15
C ASN A 128 2.54 -16.33 -1.49
N LYS A 129 3.19 -16.68 -2.58
CA LYS A 129 2.58 -16.83 -3.90
C LYS A 129 2.77 -18.26 -4.36
N GLU A 130 1.68 -19.01 -4.39
CA GLU A 130 1.68 -20.44 -4.70
C GLU A 130 2.63 -21.21 -3.75
N GLN A 131 3.68 -21.83 -4.28
CA GLN A 131 4.66 -22.62 -3.52
C GLN A 131 5.90 -21.81 -3.07
N ARG A 132 5.90 -20.48 -3.26
CA ARG A 132 7.04 -19.60 -3.02
C ARG A 132 6.69 -18.51 -2.03
N ILE A 133 7.68 -17.97 -1.34
CA ILE A 133 7.58 -16.74 -0.55
C ILE A 133 8.68 -15.80 -1.09
N PRO A 134 8.38 -14.99 -2.11
CA PRO A 134 9.42 -14.31 -2.90
C PRO A 134 10.37 -13.44 -2.08
N ASP A 135 9.86 -12.80 -1.02
CA ASP A 135 10.58 -11.83 -0.19
C ASP A 135 11.04 -12.39 1.17
N ILE A 136 10.99 -13.71 1.39
CA ILE A 136 11.32 -14.29 2.70
C ILE A 136 12.74 -13.95 3.17
N ASP A 137 13.69 -13.85 2.24
CA ASP A 137 15.09 -13.53 2.55
C ASP A 137 15.27 -12.08 3.04
N TYR A 138 14.31 -11.19 2.78
CA TYR A 138 14.33 -9.80 3.25
C TYR A 138 13.62 -9.61 4.58
N PHE A 139 12.83 -10.58 5.06
CA PHE A 139 12.10 -10.43 6.30
C PHE A 139 13.05 -10.13 7.48
N SER A 140 12.77 -9.05 8.19
CA SER A 140 13.54 -8.59 9.35
C SER A 140 12.60 -7.90 10.32
N SER A 141 12.88 -8.05 11.62
CA SER A 141 12.20 -7.31 12.69
C SER A 141 12.68 -5.87 12.85
N LYS A 142 13.72 -5.49 12.10
CA LYS A 142 14.28 -4.15 12.04
C LYS A 142 14.02 -3.55 10.66
N PRO A 143 13.98 -2.20 10.53
CA PRO A 143 13.98 -1.55 9.23
C PRO A 143 15.10 -2.08 8.31
N ASP A 144 14.78 -2.14 7.02
CA ASP A 144 15.73 -2.60 5.99
C ASP A 144 16.86 -1.60 5.80
N ASN A 145 18.03 -2.08 5.37
CA ASN A 145 19.21 -1.24 5.11
C ASN A 145 19.03 -0.24 3.96
N ALA A 146 18.01 -0.43 3.11
CA ALA A 146 17.60 0.54 2.09
C ALA A 146 16.82 1.74 2.64
N SER A 147 16.54 1.76 3.95
CA SER A 147 16.02 2.94 4.64
C SER A 147 17.07 4.03 4.76
N ASP A 148 16.64 5.28 4.74
CA ASP A 148 17.48 6.45 4.98
C ASP A 148 16.69 7.59 5.66
N ASP A 149 17.26 8.80 5.65
CA ASP A 149 16.67 9.96 6.31
C ASP A 149 15.30 10.37 5.72
N GLU A 150 15.00 9.98 4.48
CA GLU A 150 13.75 10.29 3.79
C GLU A 150 12.70 9.18 3.97
N VAL A 151 13.07 7.93 3.72
CA VAL A 151 12.13 6.79 3.67
C VAL A 151 12.54 5.68 4.63
N LEU A 152 11.55 5.15 5.37
CA LEU A 152 11.70 3.94 6.15
C LEU A 152 11.08 2.73 5.43
N ILE A 153 11.88 1.72 5.12
CA ILE A 153 11.41 0.44 4.56
C ILE A 153 11.35 -0.59 5.68
N VAL A 154 10.17 -1.19 5.87
CA VAL A 154 9.93 -2.18 6.93
C VAL A 154 9.23 -3.41 6.37
N HIS A 155 9.48 -4.56 6.98
CA HIS A 155 8.90 -5.83 6.58
C HIS A 155 7.83 -6.28 7.56
N GLY A 156 6.67 -6.64 7.03
CA GLY A 156 5.59 -7.30 7.75
C GLY A 156 5.24 -8.62 7.08
N GLN A 157 4.06 -9.14 7.38
CA GLN A 157 3.54 -10.34 6.73
C GLN A 157 2.10 -10.10 6.31
N GLU A 158 1.74 -10.52 5.11
CA GLU A 158 0.34 -10.77 4.78
C GLU A 158 0.07 -12.26 5.02
N TYR A 159 -0.86 -12.57 5.93
CA TYR A 159 -1.26 -13.93 6.22
C TYR A 159 -2.49 -14.29 5.39
N HIS A 160 -2.32 -15.22 4.45
CA HIS A 160 -3.35 -15.57 3.48
C HIS A 160 -4.29 -16.64 4.01
N THR A 161 -5.59 -16.39 3.95
CA THR A 161 -6.55 -17.46 4.13
C THR A 161 -7.68 -17.36 3.14
N SER A 162 -7.88 -18.46 2.39
CA SER A 162 -9.00 -18.55 1.45
C SER A 162 -10.34 -18.84 2.13
N TYR A 163 -10.44 -18.65 3.46
CA TYR A 163 -11.66 -18.82 4.24
C TYR A 163 -11.99 -17.63 5.14
N TRP A 164 -11.03 -17.17 5.97
CA TRP A 164 -11.31 -16.14 7.00
C TRP A 164 -11.08 -14.69 6.54
N GLY A 165 -10.49 -14.48 5.37
CA GLY A 165 -10.02 -13.17 4.89
C GLY A 165 -8.56 -12.88 5.28
N HIS A 166 -7.89 -11.98 4.58
CA HIS A 166 -6.45 -11.78 4.75
C HIS A 166 -6.12 -10.87 5.93
N LEU A 167 -4.98 -11.13 6.58
CA LEU A 167 -4.45 -10.28 7.65
C LEU A 167 -3.16 -9.59 7.22
N GLY A 168 -3.06 -8.29 7.48
CA GLY A 168 -1.79 -7.58 7.54
C GLY A 168 -1.22 -7.63 8.95
N LEU A 169 -0.01 -8.13 9.08
CA LEU A 169 0.69 -8.32 10.36
C LEU A 169 1.95 -7.45 10.35
N ILE A 170 1.97 -6.42 11.21
CA ILE A 170 3.05 -5.43 11.26
C ILE A 170 3.73 -5.42 12.63
N GLY A 171 5.02 -5.06 12.66
CA GLY A 171 5.80 -5.08 13.91
C GLY A 171 6.12 -6.50 14.39
N LEU A 172 6.23 -7.46 13.47
CA LEU A 172 6.59 -8.84 13.79
C LEU A 172 8.06 -8.97 14.17
N THR A 173 8.34 -9.88 15.09
CA THR A 173 9.71 -10.32 15.42
C THR A 173 10.09 -11.62 14.72
N ASN A 174 9.11 -12.45 14.36
CA ASN A 174 9.23 -13.73 13.70
C ASN A 174 8.12 -13.90 12.66
N TYR A 175 8.48 -14.40 11.48
CA TYR A 175 7.55 -14.72 10.39
C TYR A 175 6.81 -16.04 10.66
N PHE A 176 5.51 -16.10 10.35
CA PHE A 176 4.70 -17.30 10.56
C PHE A 176 4.78 -18.26 9.37
N LEU A 177 5.04 -19.54 9.64
CA LEU A 177 5.01 -20.63 8.66
C LEU A 177 4.09 -21.79 9.10
N PRO A 178 3.25 -22.35 8.20
CA PRO A 178 2.96 -21.83 6.87
C PRO A 178 2.26 -20.45 6.96
N GLY A 179 2.60 -19.54 6.05
CA GLY A 179 2.05 -18.17 6.02
C GLY A 179 0.61 -18.09 5.49
N TYR A 180 -0.09 -19.22 5.47
CA TYR A 180 -1.45 -19.32 4.95
C TYR A 180 -2.24 -20.46 5.59
N THR A 181 -3.58 -20.39 5.51
CA THR A 181 -4.49 -21.50 5.83
C THR A 181 -5.60 -21.68 4.81
N PHE A 182 -6.15 -22.89 4.78
CA PHE A 182 -7.30 -23.30 3.98
C PHE A 182 -7.14 -23.20 2.46
N TYR A 183 -6.80 -24.32 1.84
CA TYR A 183 -6.99 -24.55 0.41
C TYR A 183 -7.86 -25.78 0.20
N SER A 184 -9.12 -25.55 -0.15
CA SER A 184 -10.12 -26.61 -0.36
C SER A 184 -9.62 -27.68 -1.33
N LYS A 185 -9.88 -28.94 -1.00
CA LYS A 185 -9.48 -30.12 -1.81
C LYS A 185 -7.96 -30.31 -1.98
N THR A 186 -7.15 -29.77 -1.07
CA THR A 186 -5.70 -30.01 -0.99
C THR A 186 -5.30 -30.59 0.37
N ALA A 187 -4.03 -30.96 0.56
CA ALA A 187 -3.51 -31.34 1.88
C ALA A 187 -3.60 -30.20 2.92
N MET A 188 -3.81 -28.96 2.47
CA MET A 188 -3.97 -27.76 3.30
C MET A 188 -5.45 -27.38 3.48
N ALA A 189 -6.37 -28.33 3.46
CA ALA A 189 -7.82 -28.09 3.58
C ALA A 189 -8.30 -27.69 5.00
N SER A 190 -7.42 -27.75 6.01
CA SER A 190 -7.74 -27.28 7.36
C SER A 190 -7.92 -25.77 7.39
N ALA A 191 -9.03 -25.31 7.99
CA ALA A 191 -9.25 -23.89 8.30
C ALA A 191 -8.57 -23.45 9.60
N PHE A 192 -7.82 -24.34 10.25
CA PHE A 192 -6.99 -24.03 11.42
C PHE A 192 -5.52 -23.84 11.01
N PRO A 193 -4.79 -22.85 11.59
CA PRO A 193 -5.29 -21.82 12.51
C PRO A 193 -6.28 -20.84 11.89
N SER A 194 -7.20 -20.32 12.71
CA SER A 194 -8.07 -19.20 12.32
C SER A 194 -7.33 -17.86 12.45
N ASN A 195 -7.91 -16.80 11.89
CA ASN A 195 -7.36 -15.45 12.03
C ASN A 195 -7.22 -15.02 13.50
N ALA A 196 -8.18 -15.37 14.37
CA ALA A 196 -8.07 -15.12 15.81
C ALA A 196 -6.80 -15.73 16.45
N VAL A 197 -6.42 -16.95 16.04
CA VAL A 197 -5.21 -17.61 16.56
C VAL A 197 -3.96 -16.90 16.07
N ILE A 198 -3.92 -16.52 14.78
CA ILE A 198 -2.81 -15.75 14.21
C ILE A 198 -2.71 -14.37 14.85
N ALA A 199 -3.84 -13.74 15.18
CA ALA A 199 -3.88 -12.48 15.87
C ALA A 199 -3.27 -12.58 17.28
N ASP A 200 -3.66 -13.60 18.07
CA ASP A 200 -3.07 -13.86 19.39
C ASP A 200 -1.56 -14.08 19.30
N MET A 201 -1.11 -14.90 18.33
CA MET A 201 0.32 -15.13 18.10
C MET A 201 1.06 -13.86 17.66
N THR A 202 0.40 -12.94 16.97
CA THR A 202 0.97 -11.65 16.56
C THR A 202 1.09 -10.70 17.76
N HIS A 203 0.06 -10.63 18.60
CA HIS A 203 0.06 -9.83 19.83
C HIS A 203 1.08 -10.34 20.86
N ASP A 204 1.33 -11.65 20.91
CA ASP A 204 2.42 -12.24 21.71
C ASP A 204 3.79 -11.70 21.29
N GLN A 205 3.97 -11.39 20.01
CA GLN A 205 5.16 -10.72 19.48
C GLN A 205 5.15 -9.19 19.65
N LYS A 206 4.09 -8.61 20.26
CA LYS A 206 3.83 -7.16 20.33
C LYS A 206 3.57 -6.50 18.97
N GLY A 207 3.31 -7.29 17.93
CA GLY A 207 2.88 -6.78 16.63
C GLY A 207 1.42 -6.31 16.65
N LEU A 208 1.00 -5.72 15.54
CA LEU A 208 -0.38 -5.29 15.31
C LEU A 208 -1.01 -6.10 14.17
N VAL A 209 -2.32 -6.27 14.25
CA VAL A 209 -3.11 -7.08 13.33
C VAL A 209 -4.14 -6.18 12.66
N GLY A 210 -4.21 -6.24 11.35
CA GLY A 210 -5.28 -5.62 10.59
C GLY A 210 -5.89 -6.54 9.57
N TYR A 211 -7.17 -6.35 9.29
CA TYR A 211 -7.79 -6.95 8.12
C TYR A 211 -7.49 -6.08 6.90
N VAL A 212 -6.88 -6.69 5.89
CA VAL A 212 -6.46 -6.03 4.65
C VAL A 212 -7.40 -6.40 3.52
N HIS A 213 -7.66 -5.43 2.63
CA HIS A 213 -8.59 -5.49 1.50
C HIS A 213 -9.83 -6.41 1.68
N PRO A 214 -10.62 -6.22 2.76
CA PRO A 214 -11.52 -7.26 3.25
C PRO A 214 -12.78 -7.48 2.39
N PHE A 215 -13.20 -6.53 1.55
CA PHE A 215 -14.48 -6.61 0.84
C PHE A 215 -14.45 -6.03 -0.60
N ASP A 216 -14.48 -6.91 -1.61
CA ASP A 216 -14.69 -6.53 -3.02
C ASP A 216 -16.17 -6.48 -3.43
N THR A 217 -17.05 -7.12 -2.65
CA THR A 217 -18.48 -7.25 -2.98
C THR A 217 -19.33 -7.09 -1.73
N GLU A 218 -20.55 -6.56 -1.91
CA GLU A 218 -21.49 -6.37 -0.82
C GLU A 218 -21.85 -7.72 -0.18
N LEU A 219 -21.92 -7.74 1.14
CA LEU A 219 -22.16 -8.96 1.91
C LEU A 219 -23.62 -9.42 1.80
N ASP A 220 -23.84 -10.63 1.29
CA ASP A 220 -25.13 -11.33 1.39
C ASP A 220 -25.26 -12.00 2.77
N LEU A 221 -25.76 -11.23 3.74
CA LEU A 221 -25.98 -11.69 5.12
C LEU A 221 -27.17 -12.66 5.25
N THR A 222 -27.89 -12.98 4.16
CA THR A 222 -28.96 -14.00 4.19
C THR A 222 -28.41 -15.43 4.16
N LYS A 223 -27.12 -15.59 3.92
CA LYS A 223 -26.41 -16.88 3.92
C LYS A 223 -25.35 -16.90 5.02
N PRO A 224 -25.01 -18.09 5.56
CA PRO A 224 -23.84 -18.23 6.39
C PRO A 224 -22.61 -17.71 5.64
N THR A 225 -21.88 -16.79 6.26
CA THR A 225 -20.63 -16.27 5.72
C THR A 225 -19.45 -16.81 6.52
N GLY A 226 -18.29 -16.98 5.89
CA GLY A 226 -17.04 -17.36 6.55
C GLY A 226 -16.31 -16.19 7.22
N TYR A 227 -16.88 -14.98 7.20
CA TYR A 227 -16.21 -13.78 7.69
C TYR A 227 -16.08 -13.79 9.22
N SER A 228 -14.85 -13.94 9.71
CA SER A 228 -14.57 -13.88 11.15
C SER A 228 -14.38 -12.46 11.67
N LEU A 229 -14.15 -11.47 10.79
CA LEU A 229 -13.84 -10.09 11.16
C LEU A 229 -14.75 -9.51 12.28
N PRO A 230 -16.09 -9.59 12.23
CA PRO A 230 -16.90 -9.03 13.31
C PRO A 230 -16.69 -9.70 14.67
N VAL A 231 -16.40 -11.00 14.68
CA VAL A 231 -16.09 -11.77 15.89
C VAL A 231 -14.70 -11.39 16.40
N ASP A 232 -13.73 -11.30 15.49
CA ASP A 232 -12.35 -10.97 15.83
C ASP A 232 -12.24 -9.54 16.38
N VAL A 233 -12.99 -8.58 15.82
CA VAL A 233 -13.13 -7.22 16.36
C VAL A 233 -13.77 -7.24 17.75
N ALA A 234 -14.86 -7.99 17.94
CA ALA A 234 -15.54 -8.08 19.23
C ALA A 234 -14.66 -8.73 20.34
N LEU A 235 -13.72 -9.58 19.93
CA LEU A 235 -12.74 -10.22 20.81
C LEU A 235 -11.45 -9.41 21.01
N GLY A 236 -11.35 -8.20 20.43
CA GLY A 236 -10.17 -7.34 20.55
C GLY A 236 -8.94 -7.86 19.80
N LYS A 237 -9.14 -8.61 18.72
CA LYS A 237 -8.07 -9.25 17.93
C LYS A 237 -7.52 -8.36 16.81
N VAL A 238 -8.15 -7.24 16.54
CA VAL A 238 -7.85 -6.37 15.38
C VAL A 238 -7.49 -4.98 15.90
N ASP A 239 -6.29 -4.50 15.58
CA ASP A 239 -5.78 -3.18 15.97
C ASP A 239 -6.07 -2.12 14.89
N TYR A 240 -6.05 -2.50 13.61
CA TYR A 240 -6.29 -1.58 12.50
C TYR A 240 -7.14 -2.19 11.38
N TYR A 241 -7.68 -1.34 10.51
CA TYR A 241 -8.56 -1.76 9.42
C TYR A 241 -8.14 -1.05 8.14
N GLU A 242 -7.80 -1.82 7.10
CA GLU A 242 -7.51 -1.25 5.78
C GLU A 242 -8.80 -0.74 5.15
N ALA A 243 -9.13 0.52 5.45
CA ALA A 243 -10.37 1.16 5.00
C ALA A 243 -10.32 1.47 3.50
N MET A 244 -9.11 1.66 2.96
CA MET A 244 -8.86 1.80 1.53
C MET A 244 -7.63 1.02 1.10
N GLY A 245 -7.74 0.37 -0.05
CA GLY A 245 -6.67 -0.42 -0.62
C GLY A 245 -7.11 -1.12 -1.89
N TYR A 246 -6.71 -2.38 -2.07
CA TYR A 246 -7.11 -3.19 -3.22
C TYR A 246 -8.62 -3.37 -3.34
N SER A 247 -9.31 -3.52 -2.20
CA SER A 247 -10.74 -3.81 -2.14
C SER A 247 -11.62 -2.62 -2.54
N ASP A 248 -12.93 -2.86 -2.71
CA ASP A 248 -13.89 -1.78 -2.94
C ASP A 248 -13.99 -0.87 -1.70
N HIS A 249 -13.40 0.33 -1.81
CA HIS A 249 -13.30 1.27 -0.70
C HIS A 249 -14.66 1.76 -0.20
N HIS A 250 -15.70 1.81 -1.05
CA HIS A 250 -17.04 2.18 -0.59
C HIS A 250 -17.65 1.10 0.29
N ILE A 251 -17.52 -0.17 -0.09
CA ILE A 251 -18.05 -1.30 0.67
C ILE A 251 -17.26 -1.45 1.99
N THR A 252 -15.94 -1.49 1.89
CA THR A 252 -15.02 -1.60 3.02
C THR A 252 -15.25 -0.46 4.03
N THR A 253 -15.35 0.79 3.57
CA THR A 253 -15.62 1.94 4.44
C THR A 253 -17.02 1.87 5.09
N LYS A 254 -18.06 1.40 4.39
CA LYS A 254 -19.40 1.20 5.00
C LYS A 254 -19.34 0.21 6.17
N VAL A 255 -18.55 -0.86 6.07
CA VAL A 255 -18.39 -1.83 7.16
C VAL A 255 -17.63 -1.21 8.34
N TRP A 256 -16.58 -0.43 8.08
CA TRP A 256 -15.88 0.33 9.11
C TRP A 256 -16.82 1.28 9.88
N TYR A 257 -17.67 2.03 9.18
CA TYR A 257 -18.70 2.87 9.83
C TYR A 257 -19.67 2.06 10.70
N ARG A 258 -20.01 0.82 10.30
CA ARG A 258 -20.85 -0.05 11.14
C ARG A 258 -20.14 -0.47 12.43
N PHE A 259 -18.84 -0.77 12.39
CA PHE A 259 -18.07 -1.02 13.60
C PHE A 259 -18.08 0.19 14.55
N MET A 260 -17.91 1.40 13.99
CA MET A 260 -18.00 2.63 14.79
C MET A 260 -19.38 2.84 15.42
N ASN A 261 -20.46 2.57 14.68
CA ASN A 261 -21.83 2.64 15.21
C ASN A 261 -22.08 1.60 16.32
N CYS A 262 -21.38 0.46 16.28
CA CYS A 262 -21.42 -0.57 17.32
C CYS A 262 -20.49 -0.29 18.51
N GLY A 263 -19.79 0.85 18.52
CA GLY A 263 -18.89 1.24 19.62
C GLY A 263 -17.46 0.74 19.48
N PHE A 264 -17.13 -0.01 18.43
CA PHE A 264 -15.75 -0.42 18.14
C PHE A 264 -14.99 0.73 17.48
N ARG A 265 -13.70 0.84 17.76
CA ARG A 265 -12.81 1.87 17.20
C ARG A 265 -11.59 1.17 16.62
N LEU A 266 -11.59 0.96 15.31
CA LEU A 266 -10.45 0.43 14.57
C LEU A 266 -9.79 1.60 13.85
N THR A 267 -8.46 1.72 13.98
CA THR A 267 -7.71 2.74 13.25
C THR A 267 -7.82 2.48 11.75
N PRO A 268 -8.43 3.39 10.97
CA PRO A 268 -8.50 3.24 9.53
C PRO A 268 -7.12 3.49 8.93
N VAL A 269 -6.67 2.60 8.05
CA VAL A 269 -5.41 2.75 7.34
C VAL A 269 -5.61 2.59 5.83
N GLY A 270 -4.61 3.01 5.08
CA GLY A 270 -4.48 2.76 3.66
C GLY A 270 -3.30 1.83 3.37
N GLY A 271 -3.49 0.91 2.44
CA GLY A 271 -2.42 0.10 1.89
C GLY A 271 -2.67 -0.23 0.42
N THR A 272 -1.68 -0.06 -0.45
CA THR A 272 -1.94 -0.13 -1.91
C THR A 272 -2.21 -1.53 -2.43
N ASP A 273 -1.67 -2.53 -1.74
CA ASP A 273 -1.46 -3.87 -2.28
C ASP A 273 -0.66 -3.81 -3.60
N ALA A 274 0.25 -2.82 -3.71
CA ALA A 274 1.03 -2.63 -4.92
C ALA A 274 2.00 -3.80 -5.12
N MET A 275 2.09 -4.26 -6.38
CA MET A 275 3.01 -5.32 -6.80
C MET A 275 4.00 -4.75 -7.82
N PRO A 276 4.92 -3.85 -7.41
CA PRO A 276 5.77 -3.07 -8.32
C PRO A 276 6.65 -3.92 -9.24
N ASN A 277 6.80 -5.23 -8.99
CA ASN A 277 7.54 -6.13 -9.84
C ASN A 277 6.74 -6.78 -10.99
N PHE A 278 5.41 -6.57 -11.03
CA PHE A 278 4.48 -7.18 -12.00
C PHE A 278 3.89 -6.17 -13.00
N ALA A 279 2.82 -5.49 -12.60
CA ALA A 279 2.08 -4.48 -13.36
C ALA A 279 1.45 -3.49 -12.37
N SER A 280 1.01 -2.32 -12.83
CA SER A 280 0.26 -1.41 -11.97
C SER A 280 -1.18 -1.88 -11.87
N LEU A 281 -1.50 -2.58 -10.79
CA LEU A 281 -2.86 -3.03 -10.50
C LEU A 281 -3.80 -1.85 -10.27
N ARG A 282 -3.41 -0.94 -9.37
CA ARG A 282 -4.21 0.22 -8.99
C ARG A 282 -3.44 1.54 -8.96
N GLY A 283 -2.16 1.56 -9.31
CA GLY A 283 -1.34 2.76 -9.29
C GLY A 283 0.05 2.53 -8.70
N PRO A 284 0.79 3.62 -8.41
CA PRO A 284 2.08 3.54 -7.75
C PRO A 284 1.95 3.12 -6.27
N VAL A 285 3.07 2.74 -5.69
CA VAL A 285 3.18 2.54 -4.23
C VAL A 285 2.77 3.83 -3.52
N GLY A 286 2.00 3.73 -2.45
CA GLY A 286 1.44 4.87 -1.74
C GLY A 286 0.25 5.56 -2.38
N LEU A 287 -0.32 5.10 -3.51
CA LEU A 287 -1.55 5.73 -4.02
C LEU A 287 -2.68 5.74 -2.98
N THR A 288 -2.81 4.67 -2.21
CA THR A 288 -3.58 4.65 -0.96
C THR A 288 -2.59 4.61 0.19
N ARG A 289 -2.75 5.54 1.13
CA ARG A 289 -1.85 5.64 2.29
C ARG A 289 -2.57 6.16 3.51
N ALA A 290 -2.02 5.88 4.68
CA ALA A 290 -2.45 6.47 5.94
C ALA A 290 -1.56 7.65 6.30
N PHE A 291 -2.16 8.79 6.64
CA PHE A 291 -1.50 9.87 7.36
C PHE A 291 -1.75 9.66 8.83
N ILE A 292 -0.70 9.41 9.60
CA ILE A 292 -0.75 9.08 11.02
C ILE A 292 -0.10 10.21 11.81
N LYS A 293 -0.88 10.80 12.71
CA LYS A 293 -0.43 11.89 13.58
C LYS A 293 0.56 11.37 14.61
N ILE A 294 1.70 12.04 14.71
CA ILE A 294 2.75 11.74 15.69
C ILE A 294 3.23 13.04 16.34
N ASP A 295 3.91 12.92 17.49
CA ASP A 295 4.36 14.10 18.24
C ASP A 295 5.49 14.84 17.50
N GLU A 296 6.39 14.11 16.83
CA GLU A 296 7.53 14.65 16.07
C GLU A 296 7.86 13.78 14.86
N ARG A 297 8.06 14.37 13.67
CA ARG A 297 8.50 13.70 12.41
C ARG A 297 10.02 13.47 12.40
N ASP A 298 10.55 12.98 13.51
CA ASP A 298 11.90 12.42 13.52
C ASP A 298 11.83 10.92 13.15
N LYS A 299 12.84 10.42 12.43
CA LYS A 299 12.92 9.01 12.03
C LYS A 299 13.40 8.08 13.16
N THR A 300 13.87 8.64 14.28
CA THR A 300 14.34 7.83 15.42
C THR A 300 13.15 7.11 16.02
N SER A 301 13.23 5.78 16.06
CA SER A 301 12.11 4.97 16.54
C SER A 301 10.80 5.21 15.78
N LEU A 302 10.87 5.65 14.51
CA LEU A 302 9.65 6.01 13.76
C LEU A 302 8.70 4.83 13.60
N GLN A 303 9.22 3.63 13.34
CA GLN A 303 8.39 2.43 13.31
C GLN A 303 7.64 2.22 14.63
N GLU A 304 8.31 2.38 15.77
CA GLU A 304 7.72 2.19 17.09
C GLU A 304 6.69 3.27 17.41
N LYS A 305 6.97 4.53 17.04
CA LYS A 305 6.03 5.66 17.14
C LYS A 305 4.79 5.41 16.28
N LEU A 306 4.96 4.95 15.04
CA LEU A 306 3.89 4.61 14.11
C LEU A 306 3.00 3.49 14.67
N LEU A 307 3.60 2.37 15.11
CA LEU A 307 2.88 1.26 15.72
C LEU A 307 2.13 1.73 16.98
N SER A 308 2.76 2.54 17.83
CA SER A 308 2.09 3.10 19.01
C SER A 308 0.92 4.01 18.63
N ALA A 309 1.04 4.82 17.58
CA ALA A 309 -0.01 5.72 17.12
C ALA A 309 -1.19 4.93 16.53
N ILE A 310 -0.93 3.88 15.73
CA ILE A 310 -1.96 3.00 15.19
C ILE A 310 -2.73 2.30 16.31
N LYS A 311 -2.05 1.87 17.38
CA LYS A 311 -2.67 1.16 18.50
C LYS A 311 -3.49 2.06 19.45
N LYS A 312 -3.26 3.38 19.48
CA LYS A 312 -3.97 4.29 20.40
C LYS A 312 -5.46 4.38 20.03
N GLU A 313 -6.33 3.93 20.93
CA GLU A 313 -7.80 3.90 20.76
C GLU A 313 -8.50 5.26 20.95
N GLU A 314 -7.78 6.31 21.37
CA GLU A 314 -8.34 7.63 21.66
C GLU A 314 -8.21 8.57 20.45
N HIS A 315 -9.35 8.88 19.83
CA HIS A 315 -9.54 9.77 18.66
C HIS A 315 -8.62 9.44 17.46
N SER A 316 -9.17 8.76 16.44
CA SER A 316 -8.44 8.28 15.25
C SER A 316 -7.33 9.26 14.81
N PRO A 317 -6.05 8.95 15.08
CA PRO A 317 -4.94 9.79 14.66
C PRO A 317 -4.59 9.53 13.20
N ALA A 318 -5.43 8.77 12.46
CA ALA A 318 -5.19 8.37 11.09
C ALA A 318 -6.25 8.94 10.14
N MET A 319 -5.80 9.51 9.03
CA MET A 319 -6.59 9.88 7.87
C MET A 319 -6.14 9.03 6.68
N VAL A 320 -7.09 8.60 5.84
CA VAL A 320 -6.79 7.82 4.64
C VAL A 320 -7.14 8.68 3.43
N LEU A 321 -6.20 8.86 2.51
CA LEU A 321 -6.35 9.68 1.30
C LEU A 321 -6.13 8.86 0.02
N PHE A 322 -6.75 9.29 -1.08
CA PHE A 322 -6.54 8.80 -2.44
C PHE A 322 -6.68 9.96 -3.44
N TRP A 323 -6.06 9.79 -4.61
CA TRP A 323 -6.33 10.62 -5.79
C TRP A 323 -7.54 10.05 -6.54
N ASP A 324 -8.56 10.88 -6.78
CA ASP A 324 -9.70 10.59 -7.66
C ASP A 324 -9.37 10.98 -9.11
#